data_AF-A0A7S1NY21-F1
#
_entry.id   AF-A0A7S1NY21-F1
#
_cell.length_a   1.000
_cell.length_b   1.000
_cell.length_c   1.000
_cell.angle_alpha   90.00
_cell.angle_beta   90.00
_cell.angle_gamma   90.00
#
_symmetry.space_group_name_H-M   'P 1'
#
loop_
_entity.id
_entity.type
_entity.pdbx_description
1 polymer ?
#
loop_
_entity_poly.entity_id
_entity_poly.type
_entity_poly.pdbx_seq_one_letter_code
_entity_poly.pdbx_strand_id
1 'polypeptide(L)'
;TTEGDKRTVVCADGATRVSGKEPETVGCGGSPLKWTKLGLSCKGKCGPFPEPTKEYIVKGKGTDHGTTYNISCAEGFASRQGEMATSTCEDGRWSPYKLECERSCGKYDPDGNGYAIEGDG
;
A
#
# COMPACT_ATOMS: atom_id res chain seq x y z
N THR A 1 -12.97 -28.87 -24.44
CA THR A 1 -12.93 -29.24 -23.02
C THR A 1 -14.00 -30.27 -22.77
N THR A 2 -13.64 -31.36 -22.09
CA THR A 2 -14.44 -32.57 -21.89
C THR A 2 -14.62 -32.90 -20.40
N GLU A 3 -15.54 -33.81 -20.09
CA GLU A 3 -15.66 -34.36 -18.74
C GLU A 3 -14.35 -35.01 -18.30
N GLY A 4 -13.90 -34.72 -17.08
CA GLY A 4 -12.63 -35.20 -16.53
C GLY A 4 -11.43 -34.28 -16.81
N ASP A 5 -11.56 -33.25 -17.65
CA ASP A 5 -10.49 -32.27 -17.88
C ASP A 5 -10.10 -31.60 -16.58
N LYS A 6 -8.79 -31.38 -16.39
CA LYS A 6 -8.22 -30.65 -15.26
C LYS A 6 -7.37 -29.49 -15.75
N ARG A 7 -7.40 -28.38 -15.01
CA ARG A 7 -6.53 -27.22 -15.23
C ARG A 7 -5.89 -26.81 -13.92
N THR A 8 -4.59 -26.50 -13.98
CA THR A 8 -3.85 -25.95 -12.85
C THR A 8 -3.78 -24.44 -12.99
N VAL A 9 -4.15 -23.72 -11.92
CA VAL A 9 -4.20 -22.27 -11.85
C VAL A 9 -3.17 -21.81 -10.82
N VAL A 10 -2.38 -20.80 -11.22
CA VAL A 10 -1.37 -20.11 -10.41
C VAL A 10 -1.59 -18.60 -10.56
N CYS A 11 -1.06 -17.81 -9.62
CA CYS A 11 -1.04 -16.37 -9.80
C CYS A 11 -0.14 -16.00 -10.99
N ALA A 12 -0.56 -14.98 -11.74
CA ALA A 12 0.24 -14.45 -12.83
C ALA A 12 1.52 -13.79 -12.31
N ASP A 13 2.51 -13.60 -13.18
CA ASP A 13 3.71 -12.83 -12.86
C ASP A 13 3.33 -11.44 -12.34
N GLY A 14 3.94 -11.04 -11.23
CA GLY A 14 3.61 -9.79 -10.57
C GLY A 14 2.28 -9.81 -9.81
N ALA A 15 1.72 -10.97 -9.46
CA ALA A 15 0.61 -11.08 -8.51
C ALA A 15 1.01 -11.88 -7.25
N THR A 16 0.24 -11.73 -6.18
CA THR A 16 0.35 -12.52 -4.95
C THR A 16 -0.93 -13.24 -4.63
N ARG A 17 -0.80 -14.40 -3.98
CA ARG A 17 -1.93 -15.10 -3.36
C ARG A 17 -2.49 -14.30 -2.20
N VAL A 18 -3.79 -14.01 -2.27
CA VAL A 18 -4.55 -13.43 -1.17
C VAL A 18 -5.25 -14.53 -0.36
N SER A 19 -5.81 -15.53 -1.03
CA SER A 19 -6.49 -16.66 -0.38
C SER A 19 -6.50 -17.91 -1.27
N GLY A 20 -6.90 -19.04 -0.71
CA GLY A 20 -6.99 -20.31 -1.44
C GLY A 20 -5.64 -21.04 -1.52
N LYS A 21 -5.60 -22.12 -2.30
CA LYS A 21 -4.39 -22.92 -2.51
C LYS A 21 -3.69 -22.44 -3.77
N GLU A 22 -2.36 -22.44 -3.76
CA GLU A 22 -1.58 -22.18 -4.97
C GLU A 22 -0.45 -23.22 -5.07
N PRO A 23 -0.36 -23.97 -6.18
CA PRO A 23 -1.32 -24.01 -7.30
C PRO A 23 -2.69 -24.60 -6.89
N GLU A 24 -3.77 -24.19 -7.58
CA GLU A 24 -5.10 -24.82 -7.45
C GLU A 24 -5.45 -25.61 -8.70
N THR A 25 -6.02 -26.80 -8.56
CA THR A 25 -6.52 -27.59 -9.70
C THR A 25 -8.04 -27.51 -9.77
N VAL A 26 -8.57 -27.05 -10.89
CA VAL A 26 -10.00 -27.08 -11.21
C VAL A 26 -10.32 -28.24 -12.16
N GLY A 27 -11.45 -28.91 -11.96
CA GLY A 27 -11.91 -30.03 -12.78
C GLY A 27 -13.21 -29.71 -13.53
N CYS A 28 -13.37 -30.21 -14.74
CA CYS A 28 -14.60 -30.12 -15.53
C CYS A 28 -15.42 -31.41 -15.35
N GLY A 29 -16.67 -31.29 -14.90
CA GLY A 29 -17.55 -32.45 -14.74
C GLY A 29 -19.00 -32.08 -14.42
N GLY A 30 -19.82 -33.11 -14.23
CA GLY A 30 -21.25 -32.98 -13.92
C GLY A 30 -22.16 -32.86 -15.14
N SER A 31 -23.47 -32.78 -14.91
CA SER A 31 -24.49 -32.59 -15.95
C SER A 31 -25.42 -31.44 -15.54
N PRO A 32 -25.36 -30.27 -16.19
CA PRO A 32 -24.47 -29.93 -17.30
C PRO A 32 -23.00 -29.81 -16.85
N LEU A 33 -22.07 -29.96 -17.79
CA LEU A 33 -20.64 -29.82 -17.52
C LEU A 33 -20.31 -28.42 -16.98
N LYS A 34 -19.67 -28.38 -15.81
CA LYS A 34 -19.18 -27.15 -15.18
C LYS A 34 -17.79 -27.36 -14.61
N TRP A 35 -17.02 -26.26 -14.56
CA TRP A 35 -15.78 -26.23 -13.79
C TRP A 35 -16.08 -26.15 -12.30
N THR A 36 -15.28 -26.85 -11.49
CA THR A 36 -15.27 -26.64 -10.04
C THR A 36 -14.94 -25.18 -9.74
N LYS A 37 -15.61 -24.61 -8.72
CA LYS A 37 -15.35 -23.23 -8.29
C LYS A 37 -13.89 -23.06 -7.89
N LEU A 38 -13.22 -22.06 -8.47
CA LEU A 38 -11.88 -21.65 -8.07
C LEU A 38 -11.93 -20.97 -6.69
N GLY A 39 -11.14 -21.46 -5.75
CA GLY A 39 -10.93 -20.89 -4.42
C GLY A 39 -9.71 -19.95 -4.32
N LEU A 40 -8.74 -20.10 -5.22
CA LEU A 40 -7.56 -19.24 -5.35
C LEU A 40 -7.97 -17.82 -5.74
N SER A 41 -7.52 -16.86 -4.94
CA SER A 41 -7.62 -15.43 -5.23
C SER A 41 -6.23 -14.83 -5.29
N CYS A 42 -5.93 -14.15 -6.39
CA CYS A 42 -4.67 -13.46 -6.64
C CYS A 42 -4.93 -11.96 -6.81
N LYS A 43 -3.98 -11.13 -6.35
CA LYS A 43 -4.00 -9.67 -6.54
C LYS A 43 -2.67 -9.17 -7.04
N GLY A 44 -2.70 -8.12 -7.87
CA GLY A 44 -1.48 -7.53 -8.41
C GLY A 44 -0.56 -7.01 -7.30
N LYS A 45 0.74 -7.29 -7.44
CA LYS A 45 1.81 -6.56 -6.77
C LYS A 45 1.86 -5.17 -7.36
N CYS A 46 2.11 -4.18 -6.52
CA CYS A 46 2.39 -2.84 -6.97
C CYS A 46 3.79 -2.76 -7.59
N GLY A 47 4.04 -1.69 -8.35
CA GLY A 47 5.41 -1.31 -8.68
C GLY A 47 6.18 -0.83 -7.43
N PRO A 48 7.47 -0.50 -7.59
CA PRO A 48 8.21 0.24 -6.56
C PRO A 48 7.40 1.44 -6.06
N PHE A 49 7.46 1.71 -4.76
CA PHE A 49 6.84 2.93 -4.24
C PHE A 49 7.53 4.15 -4.85
N PRO A 50 6.80 5.22 -5.21
CA PRO A 50 7.42 6.43 -5.77
C PRO A 50 8.51 6.98 -4.86
N GLU A 51 9.64 7.40 -5.44
CA GLU A 51 10.71 8.04 -4.69
C GLU A 51 10.19 9.33 -4.02
N PRO A 52 10.33 9.48 -2.69
CA PRO A 52 9.84 10.66 -2.00
C PRO A 52 10.69 11.89 -2.32
N THR A 53 10.05 13.05 -2.39
CA THR A 53 10.76 14.34 -2.38
C THR A 53 11.23 14.67 -0.95
N LYS A 54 12.11 15.67 -0.80
CA LYS A 54 12.73 16.03 0.49
C LYS A 54 11.74 16.45 1.58
N GLU A 55 10.53 16.85 1.19
CA GLU A 55 9.44 17.27 2.07
C GLU A 55 8.84 16.09 2.85
N TYR A 56 9.03 14.85 2.36
CA TYR A 56 8.39 13.65 2.87
C TYR A 56 9.40 12.64 3.40
N ILE A 57 9.01 11.96 4.48
CA ILE A 57 9.62 10.73 4.95
C ILE A 57 8.64 9.60 4.65
N VAL A 58 9.11 8.58 3.94
CA VAL A 58 8.31 7.41 3.57
C VAL A 58 8.93 6.15 4.16
N LYS A 59 8.13 5.38 4.91
CA LYS A 59 8.55 4.16 5.59
C LYS A 59 7.64 2.99 5.22
N GLY A 60 8.18 2.02 4.51
CA GLY A 60 7.50 0.79 4.12
C GLY A 60 8.48 -0.15 3.41
N LYS A 61 8.07 -1.41 3.21
CA LYS A 61 8.89 -2.38 2.48
C LYS A 61 8.01 -3.39 1.76
N GLY A 62 8.38 -3.70 0.53
CA GLY A 62 7.69 -4.68 -0.30
C GLY A 62 6.70 -4.03 -1.26
N THR A 63 6.09 -4.86 -2.09
CA THR A 63 5.13 -4.45 -3.13
C THR A 63 3.95 -5.41 -3.23
N ASP A 64 3.86 -6.38 -2.32
CA ASP A 64 2.77 -7.35 -2.32
C ASP A 64 1.44 -6.64 -2.03
N HIS A 65 0.34 -7.17 -2.57
CA HIS A 65 -0.98 -6.66 -2.24
C HIS A 65 -1.18 -6.59 -0.71
N GLY A 66 -1.71 -5.46 -0.24
CA GLY A 66 -1.88 -5.18 1.18
C GLY A 66 -0.64 -4.62 1.89
N THR A 67 0.52 -4.50 1.21
CA THR A 67 1.66 -3.76 1.75
C THR A 67 1.26 -2.31 2.00
N THR A 68 1.63 -1.76 3.16
CA THR A 68 1.34 -0.36 3.53
C THR A 68 2.62 0.42 3.77
N TYR A 69 2.67 1.64 3.24
CA TYR A 69 3.72 2.62 3.46
C TYR A 69 3.16 3.74 4.33
N ASN A 70 3.91 4.12 5.36
CA ASN A 70 3.64 5.27 6.21
C ASN A 70 4.37 6.49 5.66
N ILE A 71 3.68 7.62 5.63
CA ILE A 71 4.14 8.86 5.01
C ILE A 71 4.00 9.96 6.05
N SER A 72 5.06 10.72 6.30
CA SER A 72 5.06 11.84 7.23
C SER A 72 5.86 13.00 6.65
N CYS A 73 5.73 14.20 7.22
CA CYS A 73 6.58 15.32 6.84
C CYS A 73 7.99 15.14 7.37
N ALA A 74 8.97 15.58 6.57
CA ALA A 74 10.37 15.64 6.98
C ALA A 74 10.62 16.78 7.98
N GLU A 75 11.79 16.79 8.61
CA GLU A 75 12.18 17.88 9.51
C GLU A 75 12.16 19.23 8.78
N GLY A 76 11.58 20.24 9.43
CA GLY A 76 11.36 21.56 8.82
C GLY A 76 10.12 21.65 7.91
N PHE A 77 9.31 20.58 7.82
CA PHE A 77 8.04 20.56 7.12
C PHE A 77 6.89 20.14 8.05
N ALA A 78 5.69 20.62 7.77
CA ALA A 78 4.46 20.29 8.51
C ALA A 78 3.27 20.23 7.55
N SER A 79 2.21 19.54 7.99
CA SER A 79 0.97 19.39 7.22
C SER A 79 -0.21 19.85 8.06
N ARG A 80 -1.15 20.57 7.43
CA ARG A 80 -2.43 20.95 8.06
C ARG A 80 -3.45 19.80 8.06
N GLN A 81 -3.19 18.74 7.30
CA GLN A 81 -4.09 17.61 7.10
C GLN A 81 -3.89 16.51 8.15
N GLY A 82 -2.84 16.61 8.97
CA GLY A 82 -2.43 15.63 9.97
C GLY A 82 -0.93 15.35 9.92
N GLU A 83 -0.42 14.62 10.91
CA GLU A 83 1.02 14.32 11.04
C GLU A 83 1.49 13.21 10.10
N MET A 84 0.60 12.27 9.76
CA MET A 84 0.93 11.09 8.96
C MET A 84 -0.22 10.70 8.05
N ALA A 85 0.11 10.07 6.93
CA ALA A 85 -0.82 9.35 6.07
C ALA A 85 -0.27 7.98 5.69
N THR A 86 -1.11 7.16 5.06
CA THR A 86 -0.72 5.83 4.58
C THR A 86 -1.11 5.64 3.13
N SER A 87 -0.31 4.86 2.41
CA SER A 87 -0.63 4.37 1.07
C SER A 87 -0.47 2.86 1.05
N THR A 88 -1.48 2.16 0.54
CA THR A 88 -1.58 0.70 0.57
C THR A 88 -1.61 0.15 -0.85
N CYS A 89 -0.94 -0.98 -1.08
CA CYS A 89 -0.98 -1.64 -2.36
C CYS A 89 -2.32 -2.35 -2.59
N GLU A 90 -3.14 -1.77 -3.46
CA GLU A 90 -4.47 -2.23 -3.83
C GLU A 90 -4.47 -2.74 -5.27
N ASP A 91 -4.41 -4.06 -5.43
CA ASP A 91 -4.48 -4.75 -6.73
C ASP A 91 -3.60 -4.14 -7.82
N GLY A 92 -2.30 -4.03 -7.52
CA GLY A 92 -1.30 -3.50 -8.45
C GLY A 92 -1.16 -1.98 -8.45
N ARG A 93 -1.90 -1.23 -7.63
CA ARG A 93 -1.79 0.23 -7.53
C ARG A 93 -1.66 0.69 -6.08
N TRP A 94 -0.77 1.65 -5.84
CA TRP A 94 -0.70 2.33 -4.56
C TRP A 94 -1.92 3.23 -4.38
N SER A 95 -2.60 3.11 -3.23
CA SER A 95 -3.75 3.94 -2.91
C SER A 95 -3.35 5.41 -2.70
N PRO A 96 -4.21 6.37 -3.06
CA PRO A 96 -3.90 7.77 -2.84
C PRO A 96 -3.92 8.12 -1.36
N TYR A 97 -3.09 9.07 -0.96
CA TYR A 97 -3.06 9.63 0.38
C TYR A 97 -3.25 11.15 0.33
N LYS A 98 -3.75 11.72 1.43
CA LYS A 98 -3.90 13.17 1.60
C LYS A 98 -2.95 13.61 2.70
N LEU A 99 -1.74 13.95 2.30
CA LEU A 99 -0.75 14.60 3.15
C LEU A 99 0.03 15.57 2.27
N GLU A 100 -0.06 16.85 2.59
CA GLU A 100 0.68 17.90 1.90
C GLU A 100 1.63 18.54 2.89
N CYS A 101 2.93 18.30 2.68
CA CYS A 101 3.98 18.79 3.56
C CYS A 101 4.51 20.13 3.04
N GLU A 102 4.22 21.18 3.80
CA GLU A 102 4.66 22.56 3.55
C GLU A 102 5.80 22.92 4.50
N ARG A 103 6.59 23.95 4.14
CA ARG A 103 7.68 24.41 5.00
C ARG A 103 7.12 24.91 6.33
N SER A 104 7.62 24.37 7.43
CA SER A 104 7.30 24.82 8.77
C SER A 104 8.13 26.06 9.13
N CYS A 105 7.58 26.93 9.99
CA CYS A 105 8.32 28.04 10.59
C CYS A 105 9.43 27.55 11.54
N GLY A 106 9.41 26.26 11.92
CA GLY A 106 10.31 25.71 12.93
C GLY A 106 9.92 26.16 14.34
N LYS A 107 10.82 25.98 15.30
CA LYS A 107 10.62 26.51 16.65
C LYS A 107 10.74 28.03 16.61
N TYR A 108 9.79 28.71 17.25
CA TYR A 108 9.92 30.15 17.48
C TYR A 108 11.01 30.39 18.53
N ASP A 109 12.04 31.15 18.15
CA ASP A 109 13.12 31.55 19.02
C ASP A 109 13.27 33.07 18.93
N PRO A 110 12.76 33.85 19.91
CA PRO A 110 12.95 35.28 19.93
C PRO A 110 14.40 35.60 20.31
N ASP A 111 15.12 36.29 19.43
CA ASP A 111 16.49 36.75 19.66
C ASP A 111 16.59 37.64 20.91
N GLY A 112 16.81 37.04 22.09
CA GLY A 112 17.01 37.78 23.33
C GLY A 112 16.73 36.98 24.61
N ASN A 113 17.64 37.08 25.57
CA ASN A 113 17.62 36.34 26.84
C ASN A 113 16.50 36.78 27.82
N GLY A 114 15.63 37.72 27.43
CA GLY A 114 14.60 38.33 28.27
C GLY A 114 13.18 37.81 28.03
N TYR A 115 13.00 36.87 27.09
CA TYR A 115 11.69 36.36 26.71
C TYR A 115 11.46 34.96 27.27
N ALA A 116 10.32 34.76 27.92
CA ALA A 116 9.79 33.43 28.22
C ALA A 116 8.67 33.13 27.23
N ILE A 117 8.71 31.97 26.58
CA ILE A 117 7.61 31.48 25.75
C ILE A 117 6.65 30.73 26.67
N GLU A 118 5.42 31.25 26.82
CA GLU A 118 4.34 30.57 27.55
C GLU A 118 3.37 29.92 26.55
N GLY A 119 3.14 28.62 26.71
CA GLY A 119 2.28 27.78 25.86
C GLY A 119 3.07 26.77 25.02
N ASP A 120 2.48 25.59 24.81
CA ASP A 120 3.00 24.59 23.88
C ASP A 120 2.51 24.93 22.47
N GLY A 121 3.45 25.08 21.54
CA GLY A 121 3.16 25.15 20.11
C GLY A 121 2.62 23.84 19.58
#